data_AF-A0AA38HIJ8-F1
#
_entry.id   AF-A0AA38HIJ8-F1
#
_cell.length_a   1.000
_cell.length_b   1.000
_cell.length_c   1.000
_cell.angle_alpha   90.00
_cell.angle_beta   90.00
_cell.angle_gamma   90.00
#
_symmetry.space_group_name_H-M   'P 1'
#
loop_
_entity.id
_entity.type
_entity.pdbx_description
1 polymer ?
#
loop_
_entity_poly.entity_id
_entity_poly.type
_entity_poly.pdbx_seq_one_letter_code
_entity_poly.pdbx_strand_id
1 'polypeptide(L)'
;MDDGEEKTLEFVYSCDLDSQFKINLRSLDFLSLEKFFIRKFLEAPNNLFYQAFKPPFELFALVKLFSNDNPLCLSARSKSCFIGPGGVWNETISFPIKCNSLPRDACLAFTLYTMFTFGAYEPVGGATISLFKSSGKLREGRQCLELWEDQVADCSYPSLTPGLKKSSTLLSRLNKLLKQYEKGEMKRVYWLDVYTFKKIEKIKLFETKHRSLTRSSRQGHLGKDLKPNPSVRNILNVGLFLFFYPH
;
A
#
# COMPACT_ATOMS: atom_id res chain seq x y z
N MET A 1 7.49 32.58 -19.97
CA MET A 1 7.30 31.57 -21.03
C MET A 1 8.23 30.46 -20.62
N ASP A 2 7.67 29.44 -19.99
CA ASP A 2 8.42 28.29 -19.46
C ASP A 2 8.14 27.16 -20.45
N ASP A 3 9.18 26.78 -21.20
CA ASP A 3 9.11 25.79 -22.25
C ASP A 3 8.75 24.45 -21.60
N GLY A 4 7.49 24.05 -21.81
CA GLY A 4 7.03 22.72 -21.41
C GLY A 4 7.73 21.70 -22.28
N GLU A 5 8.86 21.15 -21.79
CA GLU A 5 9.45 19.93 -22.34
C GLU A 5 8.36 18.85 -22.36
N GLU A 6 7.82 18.57 -23.55
CA GLU A 6 7.06 17.37 -23.80
C GLU A 6 7.99 16.19 -23.51
N LYS A 7 7.83 15.58 -22.34
CA LYS A 7 8.49 14.30 -22.03
C LYS A 7 8.02 13.28 -23.07
N THR A 8 8.89 12.99 -24.02
CA THR A 8 8.71 11.88 -24.95
C THR A 8 8.67 10.59 -24.14
N LEU A 9 7.48 10.02 -24.00
CA LEU A 9 7.30 8.72 -23.35
C LEU A 9 7.74 7.64 -24.34
N GLU A 10 9.02 7.30 -24.33
CA GLU A 10 9.55 6.17 -25.09
C GLU A 10 9.16 4.86 -24.43
N PHE A 11 8.49 3.98 -25.18
CA PHE A 11 8.17 2.63 -24.71
C PHE A 11 9.39 1.73 -24.92
N VAL A 12 10.00 1.29 -23.83
CA VAL A 12 11.12 0.35 -23.83
C VAL A 12 10.62 -1.05 -23.48
N TYR A 13 11.05 -2.07 -24.23
CA TYR A 13 10.72 -3.45 -23.87
C TYR A 13 11.44 -3.84 -22.58
N SER A 14 10.78 -4.65 -21.75
CA SER A 14 11.37 -5.15 -20.50
C SER A 14 12.72 -5.84 -20.73
N CYS A 15 12.90 -6.51 -21.88
CA CYS A 15 14.14 -7.18 -22.27
C CYS A 15 15.33 -6.22 -22.48
N ASP A 16 15.06 -4.97 -22.85
CA ASP A 16 16.09 -3.95 -23.14
C ASP A 16 16.49 -3.18 -21.86
N LEU A 17 15.82 -3.43 -20.73
CA LEU A 17 16.11 -2.80 -19.44
C LEU A 17 17.07 -3.66 -18.61
N ASP A 18 18.36 -3.29 -18.64
CA ASP A 18 19.41 -3.94 -17.84
C ASP A 18 19.54 -3.38 -16.40
N SER A 19 18.48 -2.77 -15.88
CA SER A 19 18.44 -2.23 -14.52
C SER A 19 17.91 -3.25 -13.51
N GLN A 20 18.44 -3.20 -12.29
CA GLN A 20 17.91 -3.97 -11.16
C GLN A 20 16.51 -3.48 -10.79
N PHE A 21 15.65 -4.42 -10.44
CA PHE A 21 14.31 -4.12 -9.99
C PHE A 21 14.33 -3.53 -8.58
N LYS A 22 13.84 -2.29 -8.46
CA LYS A 22 13.80 -1.52 -7.21
C LYS A 22 12.38 -1.04 -6.94
N ILE A 23 12.04 -1.00 -5.66
CA ILE A 23 10.79 -0.44 -5.17
C ILE A 23 11.07 0.58 -4.07
N ASN A 24 10.32 1.66 -4.02
CA ASN A 24 10.40 2.63 -2.92
C ASN A 24 9.16 2.52 -2.01
N LEU A 25 9.35 2.27 -0.72
CA LEU A 25 8.33 2.39 0.31
C LEU A 25 8.29 3.82 0.82
N ARG A 26 7.33 4.65 0.37
CA ARG A 26 7.34 6.07 0.76
C ARG A 26 6.68 6.36 2.10
N SER A 27 5.41 6.01 2.29
CA SER A 27 4.65 6.37 3.50
C SER A 27 3.54 5.38 3.79
N LEU A 28 3.02 5.46 5.01
CA LEU A 28 1.93 4.66 5.54
C LEU A 28 0.88 5.58 6.16
N ASP A 29 -0.40 5.24 6.03
CA ASP A 29 -1.48 6.05 6.62
C ASP A 29 -1.56 5.81 8.14
N PHE A 30 -1.04 6.77 8.91
CA PHE A 30 -0.98 6.69 10.38
C PHE A 30 -2.36 6.53 11.02
N LEU A 31 -3.40 7.19 10.51
CA LEU A 31 -4.73 7.14 11.14
C LEU A 31 -5.37 5.76 11.05
N SER A 32 -5.14 5.05 9.95
CA SER A 32 -5.58 3.68 9.79
C SER A 32 -4.81 2.73 10.71
N LEU A 33 -3.51 2.97 10.86
CA LEU A 33 -2.62 2.21 11.74
C LEU A 33 -2.99 2.38 13.22
N GLU A 34 -3.15 3.62 13.68
CA GLU A 34 -3.53 3.96 15.05
C GLU A 34 -4.84 3.26 15.46
N LYS A 35 -5.85 3.27 14.59
CA LYS A 35 -7.12 2.56 14.82
C LYS A 35 -6.95 1.06 14.94
N PHE A 36 -6.01 0.48 14.22
CA PHE A 36 -5.73 -0.95 14.29
C PHE A 36 -5.07 -1.29 15.63
N PHE A 37 -4.08 -0.53 16.07
CA PHE A 37 -3.46 -0.72 17.39
C PHE A 37 -4.46 -0.51 18.53
N ILE A 38 -5.33 0.52 18.45
CA ILE A 38 -6.40 0.73 19.44
C ILE A 38 -7.35 -0.47 19.48
N ARG A 39 -7.73 -1.03 18.33
CA ARG A 39 -8.61 -2.22 18.28
C ARG A 39 -7.92 -3.43 18.92
N LYS A 40 -6.65 -3.68 18.61
CA LYS A 40 -5.87 -4.76 19.24
C LYS A 40 -5.74 -4.60 20.75
N PHE A 41 -5.51 -3.38 21.23
CA PHE A 41 -5.51 -3.07 22.65
C PHE A 41 -6.85 -3.40 23.32
N LEU A 42 -7.98 -3.04 22.68
CA LEU A 42 -9.31 -3.33 23.21
C LEU A 42 -9.67 -4.83 23.21
N GLU A 43 -9.13 -5.61 22.27
CA GLU A 43 -9.32 -7.07 22.22
C GLU A 43 -8.60 -7.79 23.37
N ALA A 44 -7.45 -7.26 23.83
CA ALA A 44 -6.63 -7.87 24.87
C ALA A 44 -6.10 -6.82 25.88
N PRO A 45 -6.98 -6.23 26.73
CA PRO A 45 -6.60 -5.13 27.62
C PRO A 45 -5.60 -5.55 28.72
N ASN A 46 -5.55 -6.84 29.06
CA ASN A 46 -4.67 -7.38 30.10
C ASN A 46 -3.24 -7.63 29.61
N ASN A 47 -2.98 -7.51 28.30
CA ASN A 47 -1.63 -7.66 27.79
C ASN A 47 -0.88 -6.33 27.97
N LEU A 48 0.08 -6.36 28.91
CA LEU A 48 0.90 -5.22 29.33
C LEU A 48 1.66 -4.57 28.15
N PHE A 49 1.96 -5.31 27.09
CA PHE A 49 2.56 -4.73 25.88
C PHE A 49 1.65 -3.69 25.25
N TYR A 50 0.36 -4.02 25.04
CA TYR A 50 -0.57 -3.08 24.42
C TYR A 50 -0.84 -1.85 25.30
N GLN A 51 -0.73 -1.96 26.64
CA GLN A 51 -0.86 -0.82 27.55
C GLN A 51 0.28 0.21 27.40
N ALA A 52 1.46 -0.22 26.96
CA ALA A 52 2.62 0.63 26.70
C ALA A 52 2.68 1.18 25.26
N PHE A 53 1.83 0.69 24.35
CA PHE A 53 1.82 1.04 22.93
C PHE A 53 1.27 2.44 22.68
N LYS A 54 2.12 3.46 22.83
CA LYS A 54 1.88 4.80 22.31
C LYS A 54 2.66 4.99 21.01
N PRO A 55 2.13 5.74 20.02
CA PRO A 55 2.91 6.10 18.85
C PRO A 55 4.19 6.84 19.27
N PRO A 56 5.31 6.64 18.56
CA PRO A 56 5.41 6.00 17.24
C PRO A 56 5.53 4.47 17.28
N PHE A 57 4.97 3.79 16.27
CA PHE A 57 4.98 2.33 16.16
C PHE A 57 6.21 1.83 15.38
N GLU A 58 6.96 0.88 15.93
CA GLU A 58 8.04 0.23 15.19
C GLU A 58 7.47 -0.79 14.20
N LEU A 59 7.81 -0.63 12.92
CA LEU A 59 7.33 -1.45 11.83
C LEU A 59 8.48 -1.80 10.90
N PHE A 60 8.43 -3.00 10.32
CA PHE A 60 9.21 -3.31 9.13
C PHE A 60 8.33 -3.98 8.07
N ALA A 61 8.71 -3.82 6.81
CA ALA A 61 8.06 -4.46 5.68
C ALA A 61 8.90 -5.66 5.23
N LEU A 62 8.24 -6.78 4.99
CA LEU A 62 8.79 -7.93 4.31
C LEU A 62 8.14 -8.03 2.93
N VAL A 63 8.97 -8.03 1.90
CA VAL A 63 8.54 -8.01 0.50
C VAL A 63 9.04 -9.25 -0.21
N LYS A 64 8.13 -10.01 -0.80
CA LYS A 64 8.44 -11.20 -1.60
C LYS A 64 8.07 -10.96 -3.05
N LEU A 65 8.96 -11.37 -3.94
CA LEU A 65 8.72 -11.35 -5.37
C LEU A 65 8.48 -12.80 -5.84
N PHE A 66 7.39 -13.04 -6.54
CA PHE A 66 6.98 -14.39 -6.94
C PHE A 66 6.29 -14.39 -8.31
N SER A 67 6.24 -15.57 -8.94
CA SER A 67 5.55 -15.86 -10.20
C SER A 67 5.04 -17.30 -10.14
N ASN A 68 3.76 -17.51 -10.46
CA ASN A 68 3.07 -18.81 -10.34
C ASN A 68 3.37 -19.51 -9.00
N ASP A 69 3.17 -18.79 -7.90
CA ASP A 69 3.37 -19.23 -6.51
C ASP A 69 4.84 -19.60 -6.15
N ASN A 70 5.77 -19.43 -7.09
CA ASN A 70 7.19 -19.68 -6.89
C ASN A 70 7.94 -18.37 -6.62
N PRO A 71 8.76 -18.28 -5.55
CA PRO A 71 9.58 -17.11 -5.29
C PRO A 71 10.65 -16.95 -6.37
N LEU A 72 10.73 -15.76 -6.98
CA LEU A 72 11.73 -15.46 -8.00
C LEU A 72 13.10 -15.15 -7.39
N CYS A 73 13.12 -14.70 -6.13
CA CYS A 73 14.31 -14.39 -5.38
C CYS A 73 14.05 -14.42 -3.87
N LEU A 74 15.10 -14.20 -3.08
CA LEU A 74 14.98 -14.07 -1.63
C LEU A 74 14.06 -12.91 -1.25
N SER A 75 13.34 -13.09 -0.14
CA SER A 75 12.49 -12.04 0.41
C SER A 75 13.35 -10.87 0.87
N ALA A 76 12.99 -9.65 0.47
CA ALA A 76 13.66 -8.44 0.89
C ALA A 76 12.97 -7.87 2.13
N ARG A 77 13.77 -7.53 3.15
CA ARG A 77 13.29 -6.90 4.38
C ARG A 77 13.70 -5.43 4.37
N SER A 78 12.77 -4.56 4.68
CA SER A 78 13.05 -3.15 4.92
C SER A 78 13.75 -2.95 6.27
N LYS A 79 14.33 -1.78 6.48
CA LYS A 79 14.73 -1.32 7.81
C LYS A 79 13.49 -1.17 8.70
N SER A 80 13.69 -1.34 10.01
CA SER A 80 12.68 -0.93 10.99
C SER A 80 12.50 0.59 10.93
N CYS A 81 11.26 1.04 10.89
CA CYS A 81 10.86 2.44 10.88
C CYS A 81 9.86 2.69 12.01
N PHE A 82 9.98 3.85 12.66
CA PHE A 82 9.04 4.30 13.69
C PHE A 82 8.00 5.24 13.06
N ILE A 83 6.74 4.82 13.02
CA ILE A 83 5.66 5.58 12.38
C ILE A 83 4.77 6.24 13.43
N GLY A 84 4.84 7.57 13.50
CA GLY A 84 3.92 8.43 14.25
C GLY A 84 3.07 9.32 13.34
N PRO A 85 2.35 10.31 13.90
CA PRO A 85 1.66 11.33 13.12
C PRO A 85 2.62 12.05 12.17
N GLY A 86 2.42 11.92 10.85
CA GLY A 86 3.33 12.51 9.85
C GLY A 86 4.60 11.69 9.56
N GLY A 87 4.71 10.46 10.08
CA GLY A 87 5.84 9.57 9.83
C GLY A 87 6.00 9.22 8.34
N VAL A 88 7.25 9.20 7.88
CA VAL A 88 7.64 8.87 6.50
C VAL A 88 8.60 7.68 6.56
N TRP A 89 8.43 6.71 5.66
CA TRP A 89 9.31 5.54 5.55
C TRP A 89 10.48 5.84 4.58
N ASN A 90 10.13 6.29 3.37
CA ASN A 90 11.03 6.65 2.28
C ASN A 90 12.26 5.74 2.11
N GLU A 91 12.04 4.43 2.06
CA GLU A 91 13.10 3.44 1.89
C GLU A 91 13.02 2.77 0.52
N THR A 92 14.15 2.69 -0.20
CA THR A 92 14.22 1.95 -1.45
C THR A 92 14.78 0.55 -1.20
N ILE A 93 14.02 -0.46 -1.59
CA ILE A 93 14.37 -1.89 -1.52
C ILE A 93 14.74 -2.35 -2.92
N SER A 94 15.95 -2.88 -3.08
CA SER A 94 16.45 -3.47 -4.32
C SER A 94 16.39 -4.99 -4.27
N PHE A 95 15.97 -5.62 -5.37
CA PHE A 95 16.03 -7.06 -5.52
C PHE A 95 17.20 -7.47 -6.41
N PRO A 96 17.82 -8.64 -6.18
CA PRO A 96 18.91 -9.17 -7.01
C PRO A 96 18.38 -9.78 -8.32
N ILE A 97 17.39 -9.15 -8.94
CA ILE A 97 16.81 -9.57 -10.22
C ILE A 97 16.72 -8.35 -11.14
N LYS A 98 17.01 -8.58 -12.42
CA LYS A 98 16.92 -7.56 -13.45
C LYS A 98 15.49 -7.43 -13.95
N CYS A 99 15.12 -6.23 -14.42
CA CYS A 99 13.80 -5.98 -14.99
C CYS A 99 13.50 -6.84 -16.22
N ASN A 100 14.52 -7.23 -17.00
CA ASN A 100 14.39 -8.13 -18.15
C ASN A 100 14.07 -9.59 -17.80
N SER A 101 14.31 -9.99 -16.56
CA SER A 101 14.12 -11.36 -16.09
C SER A 101 12.77 -11.54 -15.40
N LEU A 102 11.98 -10.47 -15.31
CA LEU A 102 10.66 -10.50 -14.67
C LEU A 102 9.62 -11.08 -15.63
N PRO A 103 8.97 -12.21 -15.28
CA PRO A 103 7.89 -12.77 -16.08
C PRO A 103 6.63 -11.89 -16.00
N ARG A 104 5.75 -11.99 -17.00
CA ARG A 104 4.54 -11.15 -17.11
C ARG A 104 3.57 -11.30 -15.94
N ASP A 105 3.57 -12.46 -15.30
CA ASP A 105 2.74 -12.81 -14.14
C ASP A 105 3.42 -12.47 -12.79
N ALA A 106 4.59 -11.82 -12.82
CA ALA A 106 5.31 -11.46 -11.61
C ALA A 106 4.45 -10.59 -10.69
N CYS A 107 4.40 -10.99 -9.43
CA CYS A 107 3.65 -10.34 -8.37
C CYS A 107 4.56 -10.02 -7.19
N LEU A 108 4.24 -8.93 -6.49
CA LEU A 108 4.86 -8.56 -5.23
C LEU A 108 3.87 -8.77 -4.09
N ALA A 109 4.33 -9.48 -3.07
CA ALA A 109 3.63 -9.67 -1.81
C ALA A 109 4.34 -8.85 -0.73
N PHE A 110 3.60 -7.96 -0.07
CA PHE A 110 4.06 -7.06 0.98
C PHE A 110 3.40 -7.44 2.29
N THR A 111 4.17 -7.68 3.35
CA THR A 111 3.62 -7.88 4.68
C THR A 111 4.30 -6.94 5.66
N LEU A 112 3.50 -6.16 6.39
CA LEU A 112 4.00 -5.34 7.49
C LEU A 112 3.99 -6.14 8.77
N TYR A 113 5.07 -6.02 9.52
CA TYR A 113 5.24 -6.67 10.82
C TYR A 113 5.50 -5.63 11.90
N THR A 114 4.98 -5.92 13.09
CA THR A 114 5.29 -5.19 14.32
C THR A 114 5.45 -6.18 15.46
N MET A 115 6.07 -5.74 16.55
CA MET A 115 6.29 -6.56 17.73
C MET A 115 5.15 -6.37 18.71
N PHE A 116 4.21 -7.31 18.80
CA PHE A 116 3.10 -7.21 19.75
C PHE A 116 3.34 -7.96 21.06
N THR A 117 4.20 -8.97 21.03
CA THR A 117 4.54 -9.80 22.18
C THR A 117 6.05 -9.93 22.28
N PHE A 118 6.54 -10.28 23.47
CA PHE A 118 7.97 -10.39 23.72
C PHE A 118 8.61 -11.45 22.78
N GLY A 119 9.53 -11.00 21.93
CA GLY A 119 10.27 -11.85 21.01
C GLY A 119 9.52 -12.30 19.74
N ALA A 120 8.26 -11.91 19.52
CA ALA A 120 7.50 -12.32 18.34
C ALA A 120 6.95 -11.13 17.55
N TYR A 121 7.19 -11.18 16.24
CA TYR A 121 6.63 -10.24 15.27
C TYR A 121 5.36 -10.83 14.67
N GLU A 122 4.27 -10.07 14.69
CA GLU A 122 3.01 -10.48 14.09
C GLU A 122 2.67 -9.57 12.91
N PRO A 123 1.92 -10.07 11.91
CA PRO A 123 1.57 -9.30 10.75
C PRO A 123 0.53 -8.23 11.10
N VAL A 124 0.88 -6.96 10.89
CA VAL A 124 -0.08 -5.84 10.92
C VAL A 124 -1.02 -5.93 9.71
N GLY A 125 -0.45 -6.28 8.56
CA GLY A 125 -1.24 -6.59 7.39
C GLY A 125 -0.45 -6.82 6.12
N GLY A 126 -1.09 -7.51 5.18
CA GLY A 126 -0.48 -8.03 3.97
C GLY A 126 -1.18 -7.52 2.71
N ALA A 127 -0.47 -7.37 1.60
CA ALA A 127 -1.06 -7.07 0.31
C ALA A 127 -0.23 -7.60 -0.85
N THR A 128 -0.91 -8.04 -1.88
CA THR A 128 -0.31 -8.56 -3.10
C THR A 128 -0.69 -7.69 -4.30
N ILE A 129 0.29 -7.38 -5.15
CA ILE A 129 0.11 -6.57 -6.37
C ILE A 129 0.86 -7.19 -7.54
N SER A 130 0.17 -7.33 -8.68
CA SER A 130 0.80 -7.70 -9.97
C SER A 130 1.68 -6.56 -10.48
N LEU A 131 2.92 -6.88 -10.86
CA LEU A 131 3.88 -5.92 -11.42
C LEU A 131 3.43 -5.38 -12.77
N PHE A 132 2.88 -6.25 -13.60
CA PHE A 132 2.39 -5.86 -14.91
C PHE A 132 0.89 -5.56 -14.85
N LYS A 133 0.46 -4.59 -15.65
CA LYS A 133 -0.96 -4.33 -15.93
C LYS A 133 -1.48 -5.41 -16.89
N SER A 134 -2.81 -5.52 -17.03
CA SER A 134 -3.41 -6.39 -18.05
C SER A 134 -2.89 -6.10 -19.47
N SER A 135 -2.56 -4.83 -19.74
CA SER A 135 -1.95 -4.38 -21.00
C SER A 135 -0.50 -4.85 -21.21
N GLY A 136 0.11 -5.60 -20.28
CA GLY A 136 1.51 -6.04 -20.36
C GLY A 136 2.55 -4.97 -20.02
N LYS A 137 2.12 -3.74 -19.66
CA LYS A 137 3.02 -2.67 -19.24
C LYS A 137 3.38 -2.81 -17.76
N LEU A 138 4.64 -2.64 -17.40
CA LEU A 138 5.08 -2.56 -16.02
C LEU A 138 4.35 -1.41 -15.30
N ARG A 139 3.97 -1.61 -14.05
CA ARG A 139 3.40 -0.54 -13.24
C ARG A 139 4.52 0.43 -12.87
N GLU A 140 4.34 1.68 -13.24
CA GLU A 140 5.26 2.76 -12.92
C GLU A 140 4.58 3.82 -12.06
N GLY A 141 5.41 4.59 -11.36
CA GLY A 141 4.98 5.65 -10.47
C GLY A 141 4.14 5.14 -9.31
N ARG A 142 3.53 6.10 -8.62
CA ARG A 142 2.95 5.93 -7.30
C ARG A 142 1.75 4.97 -7.29
N GLN A 143 1.86 3.83 -6.61
CA GLN A 143 0.73 2.92 -6.37
C GLN A 143 0.22 3.06 -4.93
N CYS A 144 -1.10 3.12 -4.70
CA CYS A 144 -1.65 2.99 -3.35
C CYS A 144 -2.13 1.57 -3.18
N LEU A 145 -1.52 0.84 -2.26
CA LEU A 145 -2.02 -0.47 -1.83
C LEU A 145 -3.00 -0.30 -0.67
N GLU A 146 -3.85 -1.29 -0.48
CA GLU A 146 -4.59 -1.50 0.76
C GLU A 146 -4.15 -2.82 1.36
N LEU A 147 -3.82 -2.80 2.65
CA LEU A 147 -3.36 -3.97 3.38
C LEU A 147 -4.54 -4.72 3.97
N TRP A 148 -4.41 -6.03 4.08
CA TRP A 148 -5.35 -6.92 4.73
C TRP A 148 -4.98 -7.02 6.21
N GLU A 149 -5.83 -6.52 7.12
CA GLU A 149 -5.49 -6.46 8.56
C GLU A 149 -5.29 -7.90 9.10
N ASP A 150 -4.22 -8.10 9.88
CA ASP A 150 -3.83 -9.38 10.49
C ASP A 150 -3.57 -10.54 9.52
N GLN A 151 -3.29 -10.25 8.24
CA GLN A 151 -3.00 -11.27 7.25
C GLN A 151 -1.59 -11.13 6.68
N VAL A 152 -0.92 -12.26 6.48
CA VAL A 152 0.31 -12.32 5.68
C VAL A 152 -0.08 -12.29 4.21
N ALA A 153 0.71 -11.59 3.39
CA ALA A 153 0.50 -11.60 1.96
C ALA A 153 0.70 -13.02 1.41
N ASP A 154 -0.33 -13.49 0.73
CA ASP A 154 -0.55 -14.89 0.38
C ASP A 154 0.40 -15.45 -0.69
N CYS A 155 1.12 -14.58 -1.40
CA CYS A 155 2.04 -14.96 -2.48
C CYS A 155 1.41 -15.91 -3.52
N SER A 156 0.09 -15.80 -3.76
CA SER A 156 -0.63 -16.69 -4.65
C SER A 156 -1.20 -15.98 -5.88
N TYR A 157 -1.39 -16.71 -6.98
CA TYR A 157 -2.13 -16.24 -8.15
C TYR A 157 -3.29 -17.19 -8.52
N PRO A 158 -4.56 -16.77 -8.43
CA PRO A 158 -5.05 -15.43 -8.08
C PRO A 158 -4.97 -15.13 -6.58
N SER A 159 -4.56 -13.91 -6.25
CA SER A 159 -4.34 -13.53 -4.84
C SER A 159 -5.62 -13.41 -4.01
N LEU A 160 -5.57 -13.97 -2.80
CA LEU A 160 -6.51 -13.81 -1.70
C LEU A 160 -6.32 -12.50 -0.94
N THR A 161 -5.15 -11.87 -1.04
CA THR A 161 -4.83 -10.57 -0.43
C THR A 161 -4.57 -9.45 -1.46
N PRO A 162 -5.46 -9.18 -2.44
CA PRO A 162 -5.21 -8.19 -3.46
C PRO A 162 -5.11 -6.77 -2.85
N GLY A 163 -3.99 -6.09 -3.11
CA GLY A 163 -3.74 -4.74 -2.60
C GLY A 163 -4.39 -3.63 -3.44
N LEU A 164 -4.84 -3.94 -4.66
CA LEU A 164 -5.50 -2.97 -5.54
C LEU A 164 -7.01 -3.19 -5.52
N LYS A 165 -7.76 -2.18 -5.08
CA LYS A 165 -9.22 -2.17 -5.21
C LYS A 165 -9.64 -2.11 -6.69
N LYS A 166 -10.62 -2.94 -7.05
CA LYS A 166 -11.37 -2.85 -8.32
C LYS A 166 -12.54 -1.85 -8.25
N SER A 167 -12.93 -1.39 -7.05
CA SER A 167 -14.10 -0.54 -6.83
C SER A 167 -13.92 0.90 -7.33
N SER A 168 -14.90 1.39 -8.09
CA SER A 168 -15.02 2.76 -8.60
C SER A 168 -15.50 3.73 -7.51
N THR A 169 -14.73 3.86 -6.44
CA THR A 169 -15.00 4.84 -5.38
C THR A 169 -14.41 6.21 -5.77
N LEU A 170 -14.92 7.28 -5.17
CA LEU A 170 -14.42 8.66 -5.35
C LEU A 170 -12.88 8.71 -5.18
N LEU A 171 -12.30 8.04 -4.18
CA LEU A 171 -10.84 7.95 -4.00
C LEU A 171 -10.12 7.29 -5.16
N SER A 172 -10.67 6.23 -5.74
CA SER A 172 -10.08 5.57 -6.92
C SER A 172 -10.01 6.55 -8.09
N ARG A 173 -11.06 7.34 -8.29
CA ARG A 173 -11.09 8.41 -9.30
C ARG A 173 -10.09 9.52 -9.00
N LEU A 174 -10.01 10.01 -7.75
CA LEU A 174 -9.04 11.02 -7.35
C LEU A 174 -7.59 10.54 -7.51
N ASN A 175 -7.29 9.31 -7.11
CA ASN A 175 -5.96 8.73 -7.28
C ASN A 175 -5.61 8.56 -8.77
N LYS A 176 -6.59 8.24 -9.63
CA LYS A 176 -6.38 8.24 -11.08
C LYS A 176 -6.02 9.63 -11.60
N LEU A 177 -6.76 10.68 -11.20
CA LEU A 177 -6.48 12.06 -11.59
C LEU A 177 -5.12 12.54 -11.07
N LEU A 178 -4.75 12.20 -9.83
CA LEU A 178 -3.43 12.51 -9.28
C LEU A 178 -2.30 11.88 -10.11
N LYS A 179 -2.48 10.64 -10.59
CA LYS A 179 -1.50 9.99 -11.48
C LYS A 179 -1.37 10.73 -12.81
N GLN A 180 -2.47 11.20 -13.38
CA GLN A 180 -2.44 11.98 -14.62
C GLN A 180 -1.75 13.33 -14.42
N TYR A 181 -2.01 13.99 -13.30
CA TYR A 181 -1.31 15.22 -12.90
C TYR A 181 0.20 15.00 -12.72
N GLU A 182 0.60 13.94 -12.02
CA GLU A 182 2.02 13.59 -11.80
C GLU A 182 2.76 13.34 -13.11
N LYS A 183 2.09 12.73 -14.10
CA LYS A 183 2.63 12.52 -15.45
C LYS A 183 2.70 13.77 -16.31
N GLY A 184 2.09 14.88 -15.91
CA GLY A 184 2.00 16.09 -16.72
C GLY A 184 0.90 16.05 -17.80
N GLU A 185 -0.02 15.07 -17.76
CA GLU A 185 -1.19 15.01 -18.67
C GLU A 185 -2.22 16.12 -18.38
N MET A 186 -2.02 16.90 -17.32
CA MET A 186 -2.90 17.99 -16.90
C MET A 186 -2.12 19.31 -16.82
N LYS A 187 -2.76 20.40 -17.23
CA LYS A 187 -2.19 21.75 -17.10
C LYS A 187 -1.94 22.08 -15.63
N ARG A 188 -0.69 22.41 -15.30
CA ARG A 188 -0.31 22.85 -13.95
C ARG A 188 -0.67 24.31 -13.74
N VAL A 189 -1.33 24.59 -12.62
CA VAL A 189 -1.68 25.95 -12.20
C VAL A 189 -1.35 26.04 -10.72
N TYR A 190 -0.15 26.51 -10.39
CA TYR A 190 0.43 26.39 -9.04
C TYR A 190 -0.53 26.78 -7.90
N TRP A 191 -1.14 27.96 -7.98
CA TRP A 191 -2.04 28.44 -6.92
C TRP A 191 -3.29 27.56 -6.75
N LEU A 192 -3.83 27.03 -7.85
CA LEU A 192 -5.00 26.15 -7.83
C LEU A 192 -4.61 24.74 -7.36
N ASP A 193 -3.44 24.27 -7.77
CA ASP A 193 -2.87 22.97 -7.38
C ASP A 193 -2.68 22.92 -5.86
N VAL A 194 -2.11 23.97 -5.25
CA VAL A 194 -1.97 24.07 -3.79
C VAL A 194 -3.32 23.95 -3.08
N TYR A 195 -4.36 24.63 -3.58
CA TYR A 195 -5.69 24.59 -2.97
C TYR A 195 -6.38 23.23 -3.18
N THR A 196 -6.30 22.69 -4.40
CA THR A 196 -6.91 21.41 -4.75
C THR A 196 -6.25 20.25 -3.99
N PHE A 197 -4.93 20.24 -3.81
CA PHE A 197 -4.25 19.23 -2.99
C PHE A 197 -4.69 19.27 -1.53
N LYS A 198 -4.77 20.46 -0.93
CA LYS A 198 -5.32 20.62 0.42
C LYS A 198 -6.75 20.09 0.52
N LYS A 199 -7.58 20.32 -0.51
CA LYS A 199 -8.95 19.81 -0.56
C LYS A 199 -8.99 18.29 -0.72
N ILE A 200 -8.13 17.72 -1.55
CA ILE A 200 -8.01 16.26 -1.75
C ILE A 200 -7.60 15.58 -0.45
N GLU A 201 -6.66 16.14 0.31
CA GLU A 201 -6.29 15.62 1.63
C GLU A 201 -7.48 15.62 2.60
N LYS A 202 -8.24 16.72 2.64
CA LYS A 202 -9.47 16.80 3.44
C LYS A 202 -10.51 15.74 3.03
N ILE A 203 -10.69 15.52 1.72
CA ILE A 203 -11.61 14.48 1.21
C ILE A 203 -11.13 13.09 1.62
N LYS A 204 -9.83 12.79 1.47
CA LYS A 204 -9.24 11.51 1.91
C LYS A 204 -9.47 11.26 3.39
N LEU A 205 -9.26 12.28 4.22
CA LEU A 205 -9.52 12.21 5.65
C LEU A 205 -11.00 11.97 5.96
N PHE A 206 -11.89 12.74 5.33
CA PHE A 206 -13.34 12.63 5.54
C PHE A 206 -13.87 11.26 5.13
N GLU A 207 -13.46 10.75 3.97
CA GLU A 207 -13.90 9.44 3.50
C GLU A 207 -13.41 8.31 4.41
N THR A 208 -12.19 8.43 4.94
CA THR A 208 -11.66 7.48 5.93
C THR A 208 -12.48 7.52 7.23
N LYS A 209 -12.88 8.72 7.70
CA LYS A 209 -13.76 8.89 8.86
C LYS A 209 -15.17 8.35 8.59
N HIS A 210 -15.79 8.72 7.47
CA HIS A 210 -17.13 8.28 7.07
C HIS A 210 -17.19 6.75 6.92
N ARG A 211 -16.18 6.13 6.29
CA ARG A 211 -16.07 4.66 6.21
C ARG A 211 -15.94 4.01 7.58
N SER A 212 -15.26 4.65 8.52
CA SER A 212 -15.14 4.15 9.90
C SER A 212 -16.49 4.20 10.63
N LEU A 213 -17.21 5.33 10.52
CA LEU A 213 -18.51 5.54 11.18
C LEU A 213 -19.62 4.67 10.60
N THR A 214 -19.66 4.52 9.27
CA THR A 214 -20.63 3.62 8.62
C THR A 214 -20.39 2.16 8.97
N ARG A 215 -19.14 1.76 9.21
CA ARG A 215 -18.81 0.42 9.72
C ARG A 215 -19.26 0.24 11.17
N SER A 216 -19.00 1.19 12.06
CA SER A 216 -19.41 1.11 13.46
C SER A 216 -20.93 1.13 13.63
N SER A 217 -21.64 1.93 12.83
CA SER A 217 -23.12 1.98 12.84
C SER A 217 -23.77 0.67 12.39
N ARG A 218 -23.17 -0.05 11.43
CA ARG A 218 -23.65 -1.38 10.98
C ARG A 218 -23.37 -2.50 11.98
N GLN A 219 -22.57 -2.25 13.01
CA GLN A 219 -22.21 -3.23 14.04
C GLN A 219 -23.08 -3.11 15.30
N GLY A 220 -24.04 -2.17 15.31
CA GLY A 220 -25.04 -2.00 16.37
C GLY A 220 -26.34 -2.77 16.08
N HIS A 221 -26.73 -3.61 17.05
CA HIS A 221 -28.04 -4.22 17.26
C HIS A 221 -28.65 -5.02 16.08
N LEU A 222 -28.57 -6.36 16.20
CA LEU A 222 -29.10 -7.45 15.35
C LEU A 222 -28.14 -7.95 14.25
N GLY A 223 -27.42 -9.03 14.56
CA GLY A 223 -26.53 -9.71 13.62
C GLY A 223 -26.14 -11.12 14.06
N LYS A 224 -27.10 -11.90 14.56
CA LYS A 224 -27.05 -13.36 14.38
C LYS A 224 -27.65 -13.61 13.00
N ASP A 225 -26.92 -14.34 12.16
CA ASP A 225 -27.40 -14.87 10.88
C ASP A 225 -27.39 -13.89 9.70
N LEU A 226 -26.18 -13.68 9.17
CA LEU A 226 -25.80 -13.92 7.77
C LEU A 226 -24.33 -13.51 7.62
N LYS A 227 -23.43 -14.50 7.59
CA LYS A 227 -21.98 -14.31 7.44
C LYS A 227 -21.66 -13.57 6.13
N PRO A 228 -21.01 -12.39 6.15
CA PRO A 228 -20.06 -12.04 5.12
C PRO A 228 -18.77 -12.81 5.41
N ASN A 229 -18.20 -13.49 4.42
CA ASN A 229 -16.93 -14.19 4.53
C ASN A 229 -15.88 -13.28 5.24
N PRO A 230 -15.31 -13.70 6.39
CA PRO A 230 -14.33 -12.93 7.17
C PRO A 230 -13.16 -12.39 6.33
N SER A 231 -12.84 -13.07 5.23
CA SER A 231 -11.75 -12.71 4.34
C SER A 231 -11.91 -11.38 3.60
N VAL A 232 -13.09 -10.75 3.53
CA VAL A 232 -13.30 -9.43 2.85
C VAL A 232 -13.31 -8.25 3.85
N ARG A 233 -13.29 -8.54 5.16
CA ARG A 233 -13.70 -7.63 6.23
C ARG A 233 -12.58 -6.72 6.75
N ASN A 234 -11.34 -7.17 6.61
CA ASN A 234 -10.17 -6.56 7.24
C ASN A 234 -9.30 -5.90 6.18
N ILE A 235 -9.59 -4.65 5.82
CA ILE A 235 -8.75 -3.87 4.89
C ILE A 235 -8.32 -2.56 5.57
N LEU A 236 -7.03 -2.50 5.89
CA LEU A 236 -6.25 -1.33 6.28
C LEU A 236 -5.96 -0.48 5.02
N ASN A 237 -6.37 0.78 5.01
CA ASN A 237 -6.08 1.73 3.92
C ASN A 237 -4.62 2.23 3.98
N VAL A 238 -3.67 1.33 4.13
CA VAL A 238 -2.24 1.66 4.19
C VAL A 238 -1.73 1.85 2.77
N GLY A 239 -1.85 3.09 2.30
CA GLY A 239 -1.36 3.52 1.00
C GLY A 239 0.17 3.47 0.90
N LEU A 240 0.70 2.30 0.58
CA LEU A 240 2.12 2.08 0.40
C LEU A 240 2.52 2.53 -1.00
N PHE A 241 3.01 3.77 -1.10
CA PHE A 241 3.39 4.41 -2.35
C PHE A 241 4.68 3.83 -2.92
N LEU A 242 4.52 2.82 -3.79
CA LEU A 242 5.61 2.24 -4.56
C LEU A 242 6.02 3.16 -5.70
N PHE A 243 7.29 3.53 -5.76
CA PHE A 243 7.90 4.03 -7.00
C PHE A 243 8.75 2.91 -7.61
N PHE A 244 8.48 2.60 -8.87
CA PHE A 244 9.33 1.77 -9.70
C PHE A 244 10.24 2.71 -10.48
N TYR A 245 11.55 2.58 -10.29
CA TYR A 245 12.56 3.30 -11.07
C TYR A 245 13.31 2.29 -11.93
N PRO A 246 13.21 2.37 -13.26
CA PRO A 246 14.23 1.88 -14.17
C PRO A 246 15.28 2.99 -14.33
N HIS A 247 16.18 3.10 -13.36
CA HIS A 247 17.48 3.74 -13.56
C HIS A 247 18.53 2.75 -13.05
#